data_AF-A0A9E4EW50-F1
#
_entry.id   AF-A0A9E4EW50-F1
#
_cell.length_a   1.000
_cell.length_b   1.000
_cell.length_c   1.000
_cell.angle_alpha   90.00
_cell.angle_beta   90.00
_cell.angle_gamma   90.00
#
_symmetry.space_group_name_H-M   'P 1'
#
loop_
_entity.id
_entity.type
_entity.pdbx_description
1 polymer ?
#
loop_
_entity_poly.entity_id
_entity_poly.type
_entity_poly.pdbx_seq_one_letter_code
_entity_poly.pdbx_strand_id
1 'polypeptide(L)'
;MQDDVPDFRLCTRTVILNPFFRFLYWHMNYHIEHHMYAGVPCYRLGKLHAAIKSDLPHCPQGLYEAWTEIAAILERQKAEPEYEYVPELPTPVAA
;
A
#
# COMPACT_ATOMS: atom_id res chain seq x y z
N MET A 1 7.43 -4.92 5.70
CA MET A 1 7.20 -5.26 4.28
C MET A 1 8.31 -6.19 3.84
N GLN A 2 8.28 -6.69 2.61
CA GLN A 2 9.40 -7.46 2.09
C GLN A 2 10.49 -6.52 1.57
N ASP A 3 11.74 -6.86 1.84
CA ASP A 3 12.92 -6.16 1.33
C ASP A 3 13.42 -6.82 0.03
N ASP A 4 14.09 -6.05 -0.83
CA ASP A 4 14.73 -6.54 -2.07
C ASP A 4 13.83 -7.30 -3.08
N VAL A 5 12.51 -7.05 -3.05
CA VAL A 5 11.56 -7.61 -4.02
C VAL A 5 11.22 -6.61 -5.14
N PRO A 6 11.14 -7.07 -6.41
CA PRO A 6 10.82 -6.20 -7.54
C PRO A 6 9.33 -5.81 -7.62
N ASP A 7 8.44 -6.51 -6.91
CA ASP A 7 7.01 -6.22 -6.91
C ASP A 7 6.66 -5.17 -5.84
N PHE A 8 6.31 -3.97 -6.30
CA PHE A 8 5.94 -2.85 -5.42
C PHE A 8 4.75 -3.12 -4.51
N ARG A 9 3.90 -4.09 -4.83
CA ARG A 9 2.77 -4.50 -3.98
C ARG A 9 3.23 -5.21 -2.70
N LEU A 10 4.45 -5.73 -2.68
CA LEU A 10 5.03 -6.46 -1.54
C LEU A 10 5.95 -5.58 -0.67
N CYS A 11 6.57 -4.55 -1.26
CA CYS A 11 7.50 -3.67 -0.55
C CYS A 11 6.91 -2.29 -0.20
N THR A 12 5.78 -1.89 -0.78
CA THR A 12 5.14 -0.58 -0.52
C THR A 12 3.68 -0.70 -0.11
N ARG A 13 3.07 0.39 0.37
CA ARG A 13 1.69 0.40 0.87
C ARG A 13 0.89 1.60 0.38
N THR A 14 -0.37 1.34 0.05
CA THR A 14 -1.38 2.38 -0.13
C THR A 14 -2.29 2.44 1.08
N VAL A 15 -2.55 3.66 1.57
CA VAL A 15 -3.45 3.93 2.70
C VAL A 15 -4.58 4.82 2.21
N ILE A 16 -5.83 4.46 2.49
CA ILE A 16 -6.99 5.25 2.08
C ILE A 16 -7.25 6.34 3.12
N LEU A 17 -6.81 7.56 2.81
CA LEU A 17 -7.01 8.72 3.66
C LEU A 17 -8.26 9.52 3.28
N ASN A 18 -8.79 10.25 4.26
CA ASN A 18 -9.84 11.24 4.03
C ASN A 18 -9.34 12.39 3.11
N PRO A 19 -10.24 13.16 2.48
CA PRO A 19 -9.86 14.17 1.50
C PRO A 19 -8.89 15.24 2.02
N PHE A 20 -9.00 15.62 3.30
CA PHE A 20 -8.13 16.61 3.92
C PHE A 20 -6.69 16.11 4.03
N PHE A 21 -6.46 14.94 4.61
CA PHE A 21 -5.12 14.36 4.70
C PHE A 21 -4.57 13.93 3.34
N ARG A 22 -5.42 13.46 2.44
CA ARG A 22 -5.03 13.16 1.05
C ARG A 22 -4.47 14.40 0.35
N PHE A 23 -5.11 15.56 0.53
CA PHE A 23 -4.61 16.81 -0.01
C PHE A 23 -3.28 17.23 0.61
N LEU A 24 -3.19 17.22 1.96
CA LEU A 24 -1.94 17.59 2.67
C LEU A 24 -0.77 16.67 2.31
N TYR A 25 -1.05 15.41 2.01
CA TYR A 25 -0.05 14.44 1.61
C TYR A 25 0.13 14.34 0.08
N TRP A 26 -0.33 15.35 -0.69
CA TRP A 26 -0.20 15.40 -2.15
C TRP A 26 -0.67 14.12 -2.86
N HIS A 27 -1.70 13.46 -2.36
CA HIS A 27 -2.19 12.17 -2.88
C HIS A 27 -1.14 11.03 -2.87
N MET A 28 0.00 11.21 -2.19
CA MET A 28 1.05 10.18 -2.06
C MET A 28 0.66 9.04 -1.12
N ASN A 29 -0.55 9.08 -0.56
CA ASN A 29 -1.13 7.95 0.16
C ASN A 29 -1.39 6.77 -0.79
N TYR A 30 -1.42 7.02 -2.10
CA TYR A 30 -1.43 6.05 -3.20
C TYR A 30 0.01 5.68 -3.60
N HIS A 31 0.77 5.11 -2.67
CA HIS A 31 2.21 4.89 -2.86
C HIS A 31 2.51 3.70 -3.77
N ILE A 32 1.73 2.62 -3.69
CA ILE A 32 1.87 1.48 -4.60
C ILE A 32 1.65 1.94 -6.04
N GLU A 33 0.60 2.74 -6.26
CA GLU A 33 0.26 3.31 -7.57
C GLU A 33 1.38 4.21 -8.10
N HIS A 34 1.97 5.03 -7.23
CA HIS A 34 3.07 5.91 -7.61
C HIS A 34 4.30 5.12 -8.08
N HIS A 35 4.68 4.03 -7.40
CA HIS A 35 5.84 3.24 -7.82
C HIS A 35 5.55 2.38 -9.06
N MET A 36 4.37 1.77 -9.14
CA MET A 36 3.97 1.00 -10.32
C MET A 36 3.86 1.88 -11.58
N TYR A 37 3.42 3.13 -11.43
CA TYR A 37 3.17 4.06 -12.53
C TYR A 37 3.75 5.44 -12.24
N ALA A 38 5.07 5.54 -12.08
CA ALA A 38 5.78 6.77 -11.70
C ALA A 38 5.52 7.99 -12.62
N GLY A 39 5.13 7.75 -13.88
CA GLY A 39 4.75 8.80 -14.82
C GLY A 39 3.37 9.45 -14.57
N VAL A 40 2.53 8.87 -13.70
CA VAL A 40 1.21 9.41 -13.39
C VAL A 40 1.35 10.53 -12.36
N PRO A 41 0.86 11.74 -12.64
CA PRO A 41 0.97 12.84 -11.70
C PRO A 41 0.13 12.59 -10.46
N CYS A 42 0.60 13.10 -9.33
CA CYS A 42 0.07 12.83 -7.99
C CYS A 42 -1.46 13.03 -7.86
N TYR A 43 -1.98 14.12 -8.40
CA TYR A 43 -3.41 14.46 -8.38
C TYR A 43 -4.29 13.52 -9.22
N ARG A 44 -3.72 12.64 -10.05
CA ARG A 44 -4.44 11.59 -10.81
C ARG A 44 -4.30 10.20 -10.19
N LEU A 45 -3.48 10.01 -9.15
CA LEU A 45 -3.28 8.70 -8.53
C LEU A 45 -4.58 8.11 -7.96
N GLY A 46 -5.50 8.94 -7.47
CA GLY A 46 -6.81 8.44 -7.02
C GLY A 46 -7.67 7.84 -8.14
N LYS A 47 -7.52 8.32 -9.39
CA LYS A 47 -8.19 7.71 -10.55
C LYS A 47 -7.51 6.41 -10.96
N LEU A 48 -6.17 6.38 -10.90
CA LEU A 48 -5.39 5.18 -11.15
C LEU A 48 -5.73 4.08 -10.14
N HIS A 49 -5.77 4.40 -8.85
CA HIS A 49 -6.18 3.47 -7.78
C HIS A 49 -7.52 2.80 -8.09
N ALA A 50 -8.51 3.56 -8.56
CA ALA A 50 -9.81 3.00 -8.93
C ALA A 50 -9.72 2.06 -10.13
N ALA A 51 -8.84 2.35 -11.11
CA ALA A 51 -8.68 1.56 -12.32
C ALA A 51 -7.95 0.23 -12.07
N ILE A 52 -6.97 0.19 -11.16
CA ILE A 52 -6.17 -1.00 -10.84
C ILE A 52 -6.58 -1.65 -9.53
N LYS A 53 -7.71 -1.26 -8.94
CA LYS A 53 -8.13 -1.70 -7.59
C LYS A 53 -8.18 -3.22 -7.45
N SER A 54 -8.52 -3.95 -8.53
CA SER A 54 -8.54 -5.41 -8.57
C SER A 54 -7.17 -6.06 -8.39
N ASP A 55 -6.09 -5.33 -8.67
CA ASP A 55 -4.73 -5.85 -8.72
C ASP A 55 -3.93 -5.48 -7.46
N LEU A 56 -4.51 -4.64 -6.60
CA LEU A 56 -3.92 -4.15 -5.37
C LEU A 56 -4.26 -5.07 -4.18
N PRO A 57 -3.33 -5.23 -3.23
CA PRO A 57 -3.64 -5.86 -1.95
C PRO A 57 -4.62 -5.01 -1.13
N HIS A 58 -5.04 -5.54 0.03
CA HIS A 58 -5.80 -4.77 1.00
C HIS A 58 -5.14 -3.42 1.30
N CYS A 59 -5.93 -2.35 1.23
CA CYS A 59 -5.50 -0.99 1.50
C CYS A 59 -6.15 -0.52 2.80
N PRO A 60 -5.38 -0.28 3.88
CA PRO A 60 -5.93 0.15 5.17
C PRO A 60 -6.75 1.45 5.06
N GLN A 61 -7.88 1.50 5.76
CA GLN A 61 -8.81 2.62 5.81
C GLN A 61 -8.45 3.57 6.94
N GLY A 62 -7.80 4.67 6.57
CA GLY A 62 -7.36 5.71 7.49
C GLY A 62 -6.09 5.35 8.25
N LEU A 63 -5.66 6.31 9.08
CA LEU A 63 -4.41 6.18 9.84
C LEU A 63 -4.52 5.14 10.96
N TYR A 64 -5.71 5.00 11.56
CA TYR A 64 -5.90 4.09 12.68
C TYR A 64 -5.61 2.63 12.29
N GLU A 65 -6.30 2.11 11.27
CA GLU A 65 -6.07 0.75 10.78
C GLU A 65 -4.62 0.54 10.33
N ALA A 66 -4.07 1.51 9.57
CA ALA A 66 -2.69 1.44 9.11
C ALA A 66 -1.67 1.33 10.27
N TRP A 67 -1.84 2.14 11.33
CA TRP A 67 -0.95 2.13 12.49
C TRP A 67 -1.16 0.90 13.37
N THR A 68 -2.38 0.41 13.52
CA THR A 68 -2.66 -0.84 14.24
C THR A 68 -1.97 -2.03 13.57
N GLU A 69 -2.04 -2.14 12.24
CA GLU A 69 -1.32 -3.18 11.50
C GLU A 69 0.21 -3.04 11.66
N ILE A 70 0.74 -1.82 11.51
CA ILE A 70 2.18 -1.57 11.67
C ILE A 70 2.64 -1.97 13.07
N ALA A 71 1.89 -1.60 14.11
CA ALA A 71 2.21 -1.98 15.48
C ALA A 71 2.22 -3.50 15.67
N ALA A 72 1.23 -4.22 15.13
CA ALA A 72 1.19 -5.68 15.21
C ALA A 72 2.36 -6.34 14.47
N ILE A 73 2.73 -5.82 13.29
CA ILE A 73 3.90 -6.30 12.52
C ILE A 73 5.18 -6.07 13.33
N LEU A 74 5.38 -4.85 13.87
CA LEU A 74 6.56 -4.50 14.65
C LEU A 74 6.68 -5.35 15.93
N GLU A 75 5.59 -5.60 16.64
CA GLU A 75 5.59 -6.50 17.80
C GLU A 75 6.03 -7.91 17.43
N ARG A 76 5.57 -8.44 16.28
CA ARG A 76 6.03 -9.74 15.80
C ARG A 76 7.50 -9.74 15.40
N GLN A 77 7.96 -8.71 14.70
CA GLN A 77 9.37 -8.57 14.31
C GLN A 77 10.33 -8.49 15.50
N LYS A 78 9.87 -7.97 16.66
CA LYS A 78 10.68 -8.01 17.90
C LYS A 78 10.94 -9.43 18.40
N ALA A 79 9.99 -10.35 18.22
CA ALA A 79 10.13 -11.75 18.61
C ALA A 79 10.78 -12.61 17.52
N GLU A 80 10.53 -12.29 16.25
CA GLU A 80 11.00 -12.99 15.07
C GLU A 80 11.72 -11.99 14.14
N PRO A 81 13.03 -11.72 14.29
CA PRO A 81 13.73 -10.70 13.50
C PRO A 81 13.72 -10.93 11.99
N GLU A 82 13.62 -12.19 11.56
CA GLU A 82 13.53 -12.61 10.16
C GLU A 82 12.10 -12.52 9.59
N TYR A 83 11.11 -12.10 10.40
CA TYR A 83 9.73 -12.02 9.95
C TYR A 83 9.53 -10.82 9.01
N GLU A 84 9.12 -11.12 7.78
CA GLU A 84 8.63 -10.14 6.83
C GLU A 84 7.11 -10.25 6.66
N TYR A 85 6.44 -9.10 6.71
CA TYR A 85 5.01 -9.04 6.40
C TYR A 85 4.80 -9.16 4.89
N VAL A 86 3.99 -10.15 4.50
CA VAL A 86 3.57 -10.39 3.11
C VAL A 86 2.08 -10.09 2.97
N PRO A 87 1.69 -9.04 2.21
CA PRO A 87 0.29 -8.78 1.96
C PRO A 87 -0.32 -9.86 1.05
N GLU A 88 -1.57 -10.23 1.31
CA GLU A 88 -2.31 -11.13 0.43
C GLU A 88 -2.60 -10.42 -0.90
N LEU A 89 -2.04 -10.97 -1.98
CA LEU A 89 -2.26 -10.46 -3.32
C LEU A 89 -3.54 -11.07 -3.92
N PRO A 90 -4.33 -10.29 -4.67
CA PRO A 90 -5.49 -10.82 -5.38
C PRO A 90 -5.06 -11.90 -6.37
N THR A 91 -5.87 -12.95 -6.49
CA THR A 91 -5.61 -14.04 -7.44
C THR A 91 -5.65 -13.48 -8.86
N PRO A 92 -4.65 -13.78 -9.72
CA PRO A 92 -4.71 -13.38 -11.12
C PRO A 92 -5.99 -13.92 -11.74
N VAL A 93 -6.82 -13.04 -12.30
CA VAL A 93 -7.92 -13.48 -13.16
C VAL A 93 -7.27 -14.15 -14.36
N ALA A 94 -7.44 -15.47 -14.49
CA ALA A 94 -6.95 -16.20 -15.65
C ALA A 94 -7.49 -15.52 -16.93
N ALA A 95 -6.57 -15.16 -17.83
CA ALA A 95 -6.89 -14.53 -19.11
C ALA A 95 -7.62 -15.48 -20.06
#